data_AF-A0A8T3ZM38-F1
#
_entry.id   AF-A0A8T3ZM38-F1
#
_cell.length_a   1.000
_cell.length_b   1.000
_cell.length_c   1.000
_cell.angle_alpha   90.00
_cell.angle_beta   90.00
_cell.angle_gamma   90.00
#
_symmetry.space_group_name_H-M   'P 1'
#
loop_
_entity.id
_entity.type
_entity.pdbx_description
1 polymer ?
#
loop_
_entity_poly.entity_id
_entity_poly.type
_entity_poly.pdbx_seq_one_letter_code
_entity_poly.pdbx_strand_id
1 'polypeptide(L)'
;MVKKINLKVNYCLTFSRINDVKRILRSMPKLGPKAINSYKLAAAFKLHHNKTSIIGQFIHWEDIISIKKEKTSEYVYNLTIEEDSNYITGNIITHNCGRAGHKLHETVKGRIIVMDRDDLVECGVLLKAAVEKKIDKVHIPVRCLDVLAQYLDGLALMQVWDEKELYELVQRSYCYRDLAYSDYQEVLSYLAGEFTTLEDRHIFAKIWRQEGKLGKRGKLGRIIYMTNLGTIPDESFITVKVGTQNIGHIDEGFLEKLRPGDVFILGGDTYQFKFSRGMVAQVVATSNRPPTVPSWFSDMLPLSFDLASEIGKFRYLMEDKFKHEKSKEEILAFIHEYLYVDKNSAEALHNYFAEQWEYVEQIPSDRKILIEHYYDKQHKIIFHSLFGRRVNDVLSRAVAFAIAKTEHRDVEIGMNDNGFYIGFTKKVDAVKALKMLKADKLDLVMKHAIDQTEILKRRFRHCATRGFMILRNYLGRQKNAGRQQVSSMILMSSVKRISDDFCILKEARREVLEDLMDIENTKKVLQQIEEGKIKLIQIETKIPTPFAFNIALQGFMDVLKIEDKIEFLKRMHEMVLAKISLEKGRKK
;
A
#
# COMPACT_ATOMS: atom_id res chain seq x y z
N MET A 1 57.45 -18.70 2.99
CA MET A 1 56.36 -18.41 2.04
C MET A 1 55.05 -18.54 2.78
N VAL A 2 54.45 -17.41 3.20
CA VAL A 2 53.34 -17.42 4.17
C VAL A 2 52.09 -18.01 3.51
N LYS A 3 51.67 -19.15 4.06
CA LYS A 3 50.38 -19.82 3.90
C LYS A 3 49.26 -18.89 4.37
N LYS A 4 48.21 -18.78 3.55
CA LYS A 4 46.85 -18.31 3.89
C LYS A 4 46.68 -16.78 4.00
N ILE A 5 46.03 -16.19 2.98
CA ILE A 5 45.33 -14.90 3.10
C ILE A 5 43.85 -15.23 3.25
N ASN A 6 43.34 -15.10 4.48
CA ASN A 6 41.93 -15.26 4.81
C ASN A 6 41.25 -13.89 4.58
N LEU A 7 40.54 -13.72 3.46
CA LEU A 7 39.70 -12.55 3.24
C LEU A 7 38.33 -12.84 3.85
N LYS A 8 38.05 -12.34 5.06
CA LYS A 8 36.68 -12.33 5.62
C LYS A 8 35.83 -11.37 4.80
N VAL A 9 34.85 -11.89 4.04
CA VAL A 9 33.87 -11.07 3.32
C VAL A 9 32.82 -10.60 4.32
N ASN A 10 32.73 -9.28 4.53
CA ASN A 10 31.76 -8.64 5.41
C ASN A 10 30.55 -8.14 4.59
N TYR A 11 29.31 -8.44 4.98
CA TYR A 11 28.10 -7.91 4.33
C TYR A 11 27.55 -6.68 5.04
N CYS A 12 26.95 -5.73 4.31
CA CYS A 12 26.34 -4.52 4.87
C CYS A 12 24.81 -4.56 4.65
N LEU A 13 24.03 -4.59 5.73
CA LEU A 13 22.57 -4.41 5.70
C LEU A 13 22.21 -2.99 6.14
N THR A 14 21.30 -2.35 5.42
CA THR A 14 20.94 -0.93 5.65
C THR A 14 19.50 -0.82 6.12
N PHE A 15 19.29 -0.26 7.33
CA PHE A 15 17.96 -0.05 7.91
C PHE A 15 17.66 1.44 8.06
N SER A 16 16.43 1.84 7.74
CA SER A 16 15.93 3.21 7.90
C SER A 16 15.40 3.50 9.31
N ARG A 17 15.10 2.48 10.12
CA ARG A 17 14.60 2.62 11.50
C ARG A 17 15.33 1.71 12.47
N ILE A 18 15.65 2.25 13.64
CA ILE A 18 16.31 1.50 14.73
C ILE A 18 15.42 0.38 15.31
N ASN A 19 14.11 0.48 15.16
CA ASN A 19 13.19 -0.55 15.65
C ASN A 19 13.27 -1.83 14.83
N ASP A 20 13.58 -1.74 13.53
CA ASP A 20 13.79 -2.91 12.68
C ASP A 20 15.09 -3.63 13.05
N VAL A 21 16.13 -2.85 13.36
CA VAL A 21 17.39 -3.36 13.94
C VAL A 21 17.12 -4.06 15.29
N LYS A 22 16.34 -3.43 16.18
CA LYS A 22 15.97 -4.02 17.49
C LYS A 22 15.11 -5.27 17.34
N ARG A 23 14.24 -5.35 16.34
CA ARG A 23 13.39 -6.50 16.04
C ARG A 23 14.25 -7.71 15.68
N ILE A 24 15.25 -7.52 14.82
CA ILE A 24 16.24 -8.55 14.45
C ILE A 24 17.04 -9.02 15.67
N LEU A 25 17.52 -8.07 16.49
CA LEU A 25 18.31 -8.40 17.69
C LEU A 25 17.52 -9.20 18.74
N ARG A 26 16.20 -8.96 18.86
CA ARG A 26 15.34 -9.65 19.84
C ARG A 26 14.94 -11.07 19.41
N SER A 27 14.93 -11.36 18.11
CA SER A 27 14.55 -12.68 17.58
C SER A 27 15.68 -13.71 17.55
N MET A 28 16.92 -13.34 17.96
CA MET A 28 18.07 -14.24 17.97
C MET A 28 18.10 -15.14 19.23
N PRO A 29 18.24 -16.48 19.10
CA PRO A 29 18.43 -17.36 20.25
C PRO A 29 19.80 -17.13 20.91
N LYS A 30 19.85 -17.16 22.25
CA LYS A 30 21.10 -17.06 23.03
C LYS A 30 21.67 -18.46 23.29
N LEU A 31 22.81 -18.81 22.68
CA LEU A 31 23.51 -20.07 22.94
C LEU A 31 24.93 -19.87 23.50
N GLY A 32 25.22 -20.56 24.61
CA GLY A 32 26.47 -21.30 24.89
C GLY A 32 27.78 -20.55 25.24
N PRO A 33 28.72 -21.19 25.97
CA PRO A 33 29.75 -20.56 26.80
C PRO A 33 30.97 -19.94 26.07
N LYS A 34 30.89 -19.74 24.75
CA LYS A 34 31.88 -18.96 23.98
C LYS A 34 31.32 -17.64 23.44
N ALA A 35 30.14 -17.22 23.90
CA ALA A 35 29.51 -15.95 23.53
C ALA A 35 30.19 -14.74 24.20
N ILE A 36 31.31 -14.28 23.63
CA ILE A 36 31.78 -12.90 23.82
C ILE A 36 31.38 -12.11 22.57
N ASN A 37 30.11 -11.69 22.49
CA ASN A 37 29.71 -10.38 21.91
C ASN A 37 28.20 -10.07 21.89
N SER A 38 27.31 -10.95 22.37
CA SER A 38 25.88 -10.61 22.53
C SER A 38 25.58 -9.90 23.86
N TYR A 39 26.35 -10.16 24.92
CA TYR A 39 26.15 -9.55 26.24
C TYR A 39 26.55 -8.06 26.32
N LYS A 40 27.60 -7.63 25.60
CA LYS A 40 28.01 -6.20 25.57
C LYS A 40 26.98 -5.31 24.86
N LEU A 41 26.28 -5.85 23.86
CA LEU A 41 25.19 -5.15 23.15
C LEU A 41 23.89 -5.09 23.96
N ALA A 42 23.52 -6.18 24.64
CA ALA A 42 22.33 -6.19 25.51
C ALA A 42 22.48 -5.24 26.72
N ALA A 43 23.69 -5.10 27.26
CA ALA A 43 24.01 -4.17 28.34
C ALA A 43 23.89 -2.69 27.91
N ALA A 44 24.16 -2.36 26.65
CA ALA A 44 23.99 -1.01 26.11
C ALA A 44 22.51 -0.60 25.94
N PHE A 45 21.56 -1.55 25.98
CA PHE A 45 20.15 -1.32 25.67
C PHE A 45 19.14 -1.73 26.77
N LYS A 46 19.58 -2.06 28.00
CA LYS A 46 18.70 -2.41 29.15
C LYS A 46 17.58 -3.41 28.81
N LEU A 47 17.89 -4.52 28.14
CA LEU A 47 16.91 -5.58 27.84
C LEU A 47 16.94 -6.66 28.94
N HIS A 48 15.88 -6.76 29.74
CA HIS A 48 15.75 -7.72 30.83
C HIS A 48 15.67 -9.18 30.36
N HIS A 49 16.19 -10.09 31.19
CA HIS A 49 16.30 -11.53 30.95
C HIS A 49 15.08 -12.29 31.48
N ASN A 50 14.59 -13.26 30.71
CA ASN A 50 14.05 -14.49 31.28
C ASN A 50 14.44 -15.69 30.41
N LYS A 51 14.86 -16.77 31.09
CA LYS A 51 15.37 -18.02 30.52
C LYS A 51 14.24 -19.04 30.47
N THR A 52 13.97 -19.60 29.29
CA THR A 52 13.48 -20.97 29.17
C THR A 52 13.89 -21.54 27.82
N SER A 53 14.60 -22.67 27.89
CA SER A 53 15.07 -23.52 26.80
C SER A 53 13.95 -24.41 26.27
N ILE A 54 13.91 -24.67 24.97
CA ILE A 54 13.63 -25.98 24.32
C ILE A 54 14.06 -25.87 22.85
N ILE A 55 14.87 -26.83 22.40
CA ILE A 55 15.43 -26.97 21.06
C ILE A 55 14.54 -27.94 20.26
N GLY A 56 14.26 -27.61 18.99
CA GLY A 56 13.63 -28.53 18.03
C GLY A 56 13.51 -27.94 16.63
N GLN A 57 14.51 -28.20 15.79
CA GLN A 57 14.55 -28.12 14.32
C GLN A 57 13.82 -26.93 13.64
N PHE A 58 14.45 -25.75 13.54
CA PHE A 58 14.37 -24.82 12.41
C PHE A 58 15.41 -23.69 12.62
N ILE A 59 16.30 -23.50 11.63
CA ILE A 59 17.20 -22.35 11.39
C ILE A 59 18.34 -22.13 12.40
N HIS A 60 19.59 -22.19 11.90
CA HIS A 60 20.82 -21.81 12.60
C HIS A 60 21.17 -20.33 12.34
N TRP A 61 21.54 -19.58 13.39
CA TRP A 61 21.84 -18.14 13.38
C TRP A 61 23.22 -17.87 13.99
N GLU A 62 24.14 -17.17 13.29
CA GLU A 62 25.49 -16.84 13.81
C GLU A 62 25.88 -15.35 13.62
N ASP A 63 26.13 -14.67 14.74
CA ASP A 63 26.84 -13.39 15.01
C ASP A 63 26.76 -12.15 14.08
N ILE A 64 26.32 -11.02 14.67
CA ILE A 64 26.45 -9.65 14.13
C ILE A 64 27.81 -9.05 14.53
N ILE A 65 28.57 -8.50 13.55
CA ILE A 65 29.91 -7.94 13.77
C ILE A 65 29.85 -6.49 14.27
N SER A 66 29.03 -5.62 13.65
CA SER A 66 28.93 -4.21 14.08
C SER A 66 27.64 -3.53 13.61
N ILE A 67 27.19 -2.52 14.36
CA ILE A 67 26.08 -1.63 14.01
C ILE A 67 26.61 -0.19 14.00
N LYS A 68 26.59 0.48 12.85
CA LYS A 68 27.01 1.87 12.72
C LYS A 68 25.84 2.74 12.29
N LYS A 69 25.63 3.85 13.00
CA LYS A 69 24.69 4.91 12.61
C LYS A 69 25.44 5.88 11.70
N GLU A 70 25.05 5.97 10.44
CA GLU A 70 25.59 6.99 9.53
C GLU A 70 24.78 8.28 9.62
N LYS A 71 25.47 9.42 9.63
CA LYS A 71 24.84 10.75 9.57
C LYS A 71 24.54 11.08 8.11
N THR A 72 23.45 10.53 7.59
CA THR A 72 22.76 11.03 6.40
C THR A 72 21.49 11.77 6.81
N SER A 73 20.83 12.45 5.87
CA SER A 73 19.56 13.17 6.09
C SER A 73 18.43 12.30 6.66
N GLU A 74 18.60 10.98 6.61
CA GLU A 74 17.77 9.97 7.29
C GLU A 74 18.64 9.07 8.20
N TYR A 75 18.01 8.52 9.24
CA TYR A 75 18.65 7.63 10.22
C TYR A 75 18.99 6.26 9.62
N VAL A 76 20.13 6.19 8.94
CA VAL A 76 20.60 4.96 8.30
C VAL A 76 21.50 4.16 9.26
N TYR A 77 21.14 2.90 9.48
CA TYR A 77 21.92 1.95 10.28
C TYR A 77 22.54 0.88 9.38
N ASN A 78 23.87 0.82 9.37
CA ASN A 78 24.64 -0.19 8.64
C ASN A 78 25.02 -1.34 9.58
N LEU A 79 24.67 -2.55 9.17
CA LEU A 79 24.89 -3.80 9.90
C LEU A 79 25.94 -4.65 9.18
N THR A 80 27.07 -4.90 9.83
CA THR A 80 28.16 -5.72 9.29
C THR A 80 28.06 -7.16 9.79
N ILE A 81 28.14 -8.16 8.90
CA ILE A 81 27.93 -9.59 9.21
C ILE A 81 28.92 -10.51 8.48
N GLU A 82 29.26 -11.67 9.07
CA GLU A 82 30.24 -12.64 8.56
C GLU A 82 29.68 -13.52 7.42
N GLU A 83 30.57 -14.22 6.72
CA GLU A 83 30.30 -14.91 5.45
C GLU A 83 29.25 -16.03 5.55
N ASP A 84 29.12 -16.63 6.73
CA ASP A 84 28.32 -17.83 7.01
C ASP A 84 26.97 -17.54 7.70
N SER A 85 26.56 -16.28 7.73
CA SER A 85 25.41 -15.86 8.53
C SER A 85 24.19 -15.45 7.70
N ASN A 86 23.05 -16.12 7.92
CA ASN A 86 21.77 -15.82 7.27
C ASN A 86 21.04 -14.64 7.94
N TYR A 87 20.80 -13.50 7.25
CA TYR A 87 20.06 -12.37 7.86
C TYR A 87 19.20 -11.50 6.92
N ILE A 88 18.00 -11.21 7.44
CA ILE A 88 16.75 -10.65 6.86
C ILE A 88 16.78 -9.15 6.54
N THR A 89 16.20 -8.75 5.40
CA THR A 89 15.49 -7.46 5.18
C THR A 89 14.38 -7.62 4.15
N GLY A 90 13.14 -7.24 4.49
CA GLY A 90 11.98 -7.25 3.60
C GLY A 90 11.98 -6.08 2.60
N ASN A 91 11.40 -6.36 1.43
CA ASN A 91 11.00 -5.46 0.33
C ASN A 91 11.83 -4.19 0.14
N ILE A 92 12.82 -4.28 -0.76
CA ILE A 92 13.27 -3.28 -1.77
C ILE A 92 14.64 -3.76 -2.27
N ILE A 93 14.67 -4.47 -3.39
CA ILE A 93 15.93 -4.92 -4.00
C ILE A 93 15.92 -4.57 -5.49
N THR A 94 16.34 -3.33 -5.77
CA THR A 94 17.00 -2.96 -7.03
C THR A 94 17.96 -1.80 -6.76
N HIS A 95 17.48 -0.73 -6.15
CA HIS A 95 18.27 0.49 -5.93
C HIS A 95 19.37 0.35 -4.85
N ASN A 96 19.16 -0.52 -3.85
CA ASN A 96 20.13 -0.72 -2.76
C ASN A 96 21.26 -1.70 -3.09
N CYS A 97 21.04 -2.66 -4.00
CA CYS A 97 22.13 -3.52 -4.49
C CYS A 97 23.16 -2.74 -5.29
N GLY A 98 22.74 -1.73 -6.08
CA GLY A 98 23.66 -0.86 -6.80
C GLY A 98 24.65 -0.09 -5.92
N ARG A 99 24.42 0.01 -4.60
CA ARG A 99 25.36 0.61 -3.64
C ARG A 99 26.47 -0.34 -3.18
N ALA A 100 26.29 -1.65 -3.37
CA ALA A 100 27.30 -2.66 -3.07
C ALA A 100 28.17 -2.89 -4.31
N GLY A 101 29.48 -2.65 -4.23
CA GLY A 101 30.38 -2.81 -5.37
C GLY A 101 30.17 -1.74 -6.45
N HIS A 102 30.02 -0.48 -6.05
CA HIS A 102 29.83 0.68 -6.96
C HIS A 102 31.15 1.06 -7.67
N LYS A 103 31.75 0.09 -8.36
CA LYS A 103 32.90 0.26 -9.27
C LYS A 103 32.61 -0.40 -10.59
N LEU A 104 33.18 0.18 -11.65
CA LEU A 104 33.10 -0.37 -12.99
C LEU A 104 33.64 -1.82 -12.98
N HIS A 105 32.84 -2.77 -13.47
CA HIS A 105 33.15 -4.21 -13.55
C HIS A 105 33.14 -5.01 -12.24
N GLU A 106 32.76 -4.44 -11.10
CA GLU A 106 32.54 -5.25 -9.89
C GLU A 106 31.18 -5.97 -9.93
N THR A 107 31.14 -7.23 -9.50
CA THR A 107 29.89 -7.99 -9.38
C THR A 107 29.16 -7.58 -8.12
N VAL A 108 27.96 -7.05 -8.28
CA VAL A 108 27.04 -6.75 -7.18
C VAL A 108 26.47 -8.05 -6.62
N LYS A 109 26.64 -8.30 -5.31
CA LYS A 109 25.96 -9.40 -4.61
C LYS A 109 24.76 -8.86 -3.84
N GLY A 110 23.56 -9.29 -4.23
CA GLY A 110 22.31 -9.08 -3.50
C GLY A 110 21.78 -10.40 -2.96
N ARG A 111 21.21 -10.40 -1.75
CA ARG A 111 20.47 -11.54 -1.19
C ARG A 111 19.06 -11.10 -0.86
N ILE A 112 18.08 -11.88 -1.32
CA ILE A 112 16.66 -11.69 -1.02
C ILE A 112 16.29 -12.71 0.04
N ILE A 113 15.70 -12.28 1.15
CA ILE A 113 15.32 -13.15 2.26
C ILE A 113 13.88 -12.86 2.61
N VAL A 114 13.10 -13.94 2.68
CA VAL A 114 11.63 -13.92 2.71
C VAL A 114 11.13 -14.25 4.11
N MET A 115 10.04 -13.60 4.51
CA MET A 115 9.48 -13.73 5.87
C MET A 115 8.31 -14.71 5.96
N ASP A 116 7.60 -14.88 4.86
CA ASP A 116 6.47 -15.79 4.75
C ASP A 116 6.40 -16.42 3.35
N ARG A 117 5.44 -17.32 3.16
CA ARG A 117 5.32 -18.10 1.92
C ARG A 117 4.77 -17.27 0.75
N ASP A 118 3.95 -16.24 1.00
CA ASP A 118 3.48 -15.34 -0.06
C ASP A 118 4.62 -14.40 -0.49
N ASP A 119 5.38 -13.89 0.47
CA ASP A 119 6.59 -13.09 0.24
C ASP A 119 7.63 -13.89 -0.58
N LEU A 120 7.78 -15.20 -0.33
CA LEU A 120 8.64 -16.05 -1.15
C LEU A 120 8.21 -16.11 -2.63
N VAL A 121 6.91 -16.10 -2.91
CA VAL A 121 6.40 -16.04 -4.28
C VAL A 121 6.73 -14.69 -4.91
N GLU A 122 6.44 -13.59 -4.20
CA GLU A 122 6.71 -12.23 -4.67
C GLU A 122 8.20 -12.01 -4.95
N CYS A 123 9.04 -12.31 -3.96
CA CYS A 123 10.49 -12.19 -4.05
C CYS A 123 11.11 -13.07 -5.15
N GLY A 124 10.59 -14.30 -5.33
CA GLY A 124 11.05 -15.19 -6.40
C GLY A 124 10.75 -14.62 -7.79
N VAL A 125 9.54 -14.08 -7.99
CA VAL A 125 9.17 -13.45 -9.27
C VAL A 125 9.89 -12.10 -9.46
N LEU A 126 10.14 -11.36 -8.39
CA LEU A 126 10.96 -10.15 -8.42
C LEU A 126 12.40 -10.46 -8.83
N LEU A 127 13.00 -11.53 -8.29
CA LEU A 127 14.34 -11.98 -8.69
C LEU A 127 14.38 -12.30 -10.19
N LYS A 128 13.39 -13.05 -10.67
CA LYS A 128 13.23 -13.33 -12.10
C LYS A 128 13.17 -12.04 -12.92
N ALA A 129 12.34 -11.08 -12.53
CA ALA A 129 12.23 -9.80 -13.23
C ALA A 129 13.56 -9.05 -13.24
N ALA A 130 14.29 -9.02 -12.12
CA ALA A 130 15.59 -8.38 -12.02
C ALA A 130 16.66 -9.03 -12.91
N VAL A 131 16.74 -10.37 -12.92
CA VAL A 131 17.67 -11.13 -13.78
C VAL A 131 17.35 -10.91 -15.26
N GLU A 132 16.06 -10.89 -15.60
CA GLU A 132 15.57 -10.64 -16.97
C GLU A 132 15.54 -9.14 -17.36
N LYS A 133 15.98 -8.24 -16.47
CA LYS A 133 16.00 -6.78 -16.69
C LYS A 133 14.62 -6.18 -16.99
N LYS A 134 13.58 -6.77 -16.42
CA LYS A 134 12.22 -6.24 -16.45
C LYS A 134 12.04 -5.29 -15.28
N ILE A 135 11.54 -4.09 -15.57
CA ILE A 135 11.20 -3.08 -14.58
C ILE A 135 9.73 -2.73 -14.72
N ASP A 136 9.13 -2.30 -13.62
CA ASP A 136 7.75 -1.82 -13.60
C ASP A 136 7.58 -0.59 -14.48
N LYS A 137 6.40 -0.44 -15.08
CA LYS A 137 6.07 0.77 -15.82
C LYS A 137 6.01 1.97 -14.89
N VAL A 138 6.65 3.05 -15.31
CA VAL A 138 6.54 4.34 -14.63
C VAL A 138 5.19 4.94 -14.96
N HIS A 139 4.40 5.22 -13.93
CA HIS A 139 3.18 6.00 -14.06
C HIS A 139 3.52 7.49 -13.92
N ILE A 140 3.21 8.28 -14.94
CA ILE A 140 3.39 9.73 -14.94
C ILE A 140 2.01 10.37 -14.82
N PRO A 141 1.72 11.11 -13.73
CA PRO A 141 0.48 11.84 -13.57
C PRO A 141 0.24 12.81 -14.73
N VAL A 142 -0.98 12.82 -15.27
CA VAL A 142 -1.40 13.70 -16.36
C VAL A 142 -2.58 14.55 -15.92
N ARG A 143 -2.69 15.76 -16.47
CA ARG A 143 -3.79 16.71 -16.23
C ARG A 143 -3.96 17.11 -14.75
N CYS A 144 -2.85 17.29 -14.03
CA CYS A 144 -2.85 17.75 -12.64
C CYS A 144 -3.33 19.21 -12.52
N LEU A 145 -4.63 19.45 -12.34
CA LEU A 145 -5.20 20.80 -12.47
C LEU A 145 -4.76 21.77 -11.35
N ASP A 146 -4.40 21.25 -10.20
CA ASP A 146 -3.86 22.02 -9.08
C ASP A 146 -2.42 22.50 -9.33
N VAL A 147 -1.56 21.65 -9.89
CA VAL A 147 -0.20 22.00 -10.33
C VAL A 147 -0.27 22.93 -11.54
N LEU A 148 -1.25 22.74 -12.44
CA LEU A 148 -1.51 23.68 -13.52
C LEU A 148 -1.88 25.07 -12.97
N ALA A 149 -2.76 25.14 -11.97
CA ALA A 149 -3.14 26.41 -11.35
C ALA A 149 -1.91 27.13 -10.77
N GLN A 150 -1.02 26.40 -10.09
CA GLN A 150 0.25 26.93 -9.61
C GLN A 150 1.12 27.43 -10.78
N TYR A 151 1.26 26.64 -11.84
CA TYR A 151 2.10 27.01 -12.99
C TYR A 151 1.58 28.27 -13.71
N LEU A 152 0.27 28.38 -13.92
CA LEU A 152 -0.37 29.53 -14.56
C LEU A 152 -0.21 30.82 -13.74
N ASP A 153 -0.40 30.76 -12.42
CA ASP A 153 -0.12 31.90 -11.52
C ASP A 153 1.36 32.32 -11.63
N GLY A 154 2.27 31.34 -11.63
CA GLY A 154 3.70 31.58 -11.81
C GLY A 154 4.05 32.30 -13.12
N LEU A 155 3.44 31.90 -14.24
CA LEU A 155 3.65 32.54 -15.55
C LEU A 155 3.05 33.95 -15.62
N ALA A 156 1.85 34.14 -15.05
CA ALA A 156 1.20 35.46 -14.96
C ALA A 156 2.00 36.45 -14.10
N LEU A 157 2.80 35.97 -13.14
CA LEU A 157 3.69 36.80 -12.33
C LEU A 157 4.92 37.33 -13.08
N MET A 158 5.30 36.68 -14.19
CA MET A 158 6.49 37.05 -14.96
C MET A 158 6.16 38.07 -16.06
N GLN A 159 5.03 37.87 -16.75
CA GLN A 159 4.60 38.74 -17.84
C GLN A 159 3.10 38.64 -18.09
N VAL A 160 2.59 39.49 -18.97
CA VAL A 160 1.24 39.39 -19.52
C VAL A 160 1.24 38.34 -20.63
N TRP A 161 0.25 37.46 -20.60
CA TRP A 161 0.08 36.39 -21.60
C TRP A 161 -1.24 36.56 -22.34
N ASP A 162 -1.24 36.20 -23.63
CA ASP A 162 -2.46 35.83 -24.34
C ASP A 162 -2.92 34.43 -23.87
N GLU A 163 -4.22 34.28 -23.63
CA GLU A 163 -4.79 33.03 -23.10
C GLU A 163 -4.60 31.83 -24.04
N LYS A 164 -4.69 32.04 -25.36
CA LYS A 164 -4.55 30.96 -26.34
C LYS A 164 -3.10 30.55 -26.49
N GLU A 165 -2.19 31.52 -26.59
CA GLU A 165 -0.75 31.25 -26.63
C GLU A 165 -0.28 30.50 -25.37
N LEU A 166 -0.82 30.87 -24.20
CA LEU A 166 -0.51 30.21 -22.95
C LEU A 166 -1.03 28.76 -22.91
N TYR A 167 -2.24 28.52 -23.43
CA TYR A 167 -2.78 27.16 -23.56
C TYR A 167 -1.90 26.29 -24.47
N GLU A 168 -1.50 26.80 -25.63
CA GLU A 168 -0.59 26.10 -26.55
C GLU A 168 0.76 25.79 -25.91
N LEU A 169 1.31 26.74 -25.11
CA LEU A 169 2.54 26.51 -24.35
C LEU A 169 2.37 25.37 -23.34
N VAL A 170 1.27 25.35 -22.60
CA VAL A 170 0.97 24.29 -21.62
C VAL A 170 0.87 22.93 -22.30
N GLN A 171 0.22 22.84 -23.46
CA GLN A 171 0.06 21.59 -24.21
C GLN A 171 1.39 21.00 -24.74
N ARG A 172 2.48 21.78 -24.81
CA ARG A 172 3.81 21.25 -25.16
C ARG A 172 4.38 20.33 -24.08
N SER A 173 3.86 20.39 -22.84
CA SER A 173 4.26 19.49 -21.76
C SER A 173 3.59 18.13 -21.92
N TYR A 174 4.37 17.05 -21.71
CA TYR A 174 3.85 15.68 -21.73
C TYR A 174 2.61 15.50 -20.85
N CYS A 175 2.59 16.09 -19.65
CA CYS A 175 1.50 15.95 -18.68
C CYS A 175 0.21 16.66 -19.08
N TYR A 176 0.25 17.64 -19.99
CA TYR A 176 -0.89 18.48 -20.37
C TYR A 176 -1.20 18.47 -21.87
N ARG A 177 -0.54 17.61 -22.66
CA ARG A 177 -0.78 17.46 -24.10
C ARG A 177 -2.26 17.25 -24.46
N ASP A 178 -2.98 16.50 -23.62
CA ASP A 178 -4.40 16.16 -23.79
C ASP A 178 -5.31 16.98 -22.84
N LEU A 179 -4.84 18.14 -22.37
CA LEU A 179 -5.63 19.02 -21.50
C LEU A 179 -6.83 19.58 -22.25
N ALA A 180 -8.04 19.33 -21.77
CA ALA A 180 -9.25 19.90 -22.35
C ALA A 180 -9.25 21.43 -22.20
N TYR A 181 -9.62 22.15 -23.27
CA TYR A 181 -9.70 23.62 -23.23
C TYR A 181 -10.70 24.10 -22.16
N SER A 182 -11.78 23.35 -21.91
CA SER A 182 -12.74 23.65 -20.85
C SER A 182 -12.13 23.61 -19.45
N ASP A 183 -11.27 22.62 -19.18
CA ASP A 183 -10.59 22.49 -17.88
C ASP A 183 -9.57 23.62 -17.70
N TYR A 184 -8.84 23.97 -18.76
CA TYR A 184 -7.94 25.12 -18.78
C TYR A 184 -8.68 26.42 -18.45
N GLN A 185 -9.81 26.65 -19.12
CA GLN A 185 -10.65 27.83 -18.92
C GLN A 185 -11.23 27.89 -17.51
N GLU A 186 -11.70 26.77 -16.95
CA GLU A 186 -12.20 26.73 -15.57
C GLU A 186 -11.10 27.06 -14.54
N VAL A 187 -9.87 26.58 -14.76
CA VAL A 187 -8.72 26.93 -13.91
C VAL A 187 -8.40 28.44 -14.00
N LEU A 188 -8.46 29.03 -15.20
CA LEU A 188 -8.31 30.48 -15.37
C LEU A 188 -9.41 31.26 -14.66
N SER A 189 -10.69 30.89 -14.84
CA SER A 189 -11.82 31.50 -14.15
C SER A 189 -11.68 31.43 -12.62
N TYR A 190 -11.18 30.30 -12.12
CA TYR A 190 -10.84 30.12 -10.71
C TYR A 190 -9.76 31.11 -10.26
N LEU A 191 -8.62 31.16 -10.96
CA LEU A 191 -7.52 32.05 -10.62
C LEU A 191 -7.89 33.53 -10.78
N ALA A 192 -8.79 33.87 -11.70
CA ALA A 192 -9.27 35.23 -11.94
C ALA A 192 -10.30 35.69 -10.89
N GLY A 193 -10.83 34.76 -10.08
CA GLY A 193 -11.83 35.04 -9.05
C GLY A 193 -13.25 35.25 -9.61
N GLU A 194 -13.59 34.61 -10.73
CA GLU A 194 -14.91 34.74 -11.36
C GLU A 194 -16.03 34.02 -10.56
N PHE A 195 -15.67 33.17 -9.60
CA PHE A 195 -16.60 32.49 -8.70
C PHE A 195 -16.81 33.27 -7.41
N THR A 196 -17.79 34.18 -7.38
CA THR A 196 -18.07 35.09 -6.25
C THR A 196 -18.24 34.39 -4.90
N THR A 197 -18.84 33.19 -4.88
CA THR A 197 -19.02 32.38 -3.66
C THR A 197 -17.70 31.96 -2.99
N LEU A 198 -16.57 32.01 -3.71
CA LEU A 198 -15.24 31.73 -3.14
C LEU A 198 -14.68 32.94 -2.38
N GLU A 199 -15.10 34.17 -2.72
CA GLU A 199 -14.69 35.38 -2.00
C GLU A 199 -15.17 35.38 -0.55
N ASP A 200 -16.39 34.88 -0.31
CA ASP A 200 -16.96 34.64 1.02
C ASP A 200 -16.12 33.68 1.89
N ARG A 201 -15.24 32.90 1.24
CA ARG A 201 -14.29 31.98 1.88
C ARG A 201 -12.86 32.53 1.92
N HIS A 202 -12.68 33.82 1.65
CA HIS A 202 -11.39 34.50 1.56
C HIS A 202 -10.44 33.92 0.50
N ILE A 203 -10.99 33.40 -0.59
CA ILE A 203 -10.23 32.95 -1.74
C ILE A 203 -10.26 34.06 -2.77
N PHE A 204 -9.17 34.81 -2.79
CA PHE A 204 -9.02 35.96 -3.68
C PHE A 204 -8.39 35.55 -5.02
N ALA A 205 -8.77 36.27 -6.08
CA ALA A 205 -8.13 36.22 -7.38
C ALA A 205 -6.61 36.37 -7.30
N LYS A 206 -5.88 35.52 -8.04
CA LYS A 206 -4.42 35.50 -8.18
C LYS A 206 -3.96 36.21 -9.45
N ILE A 207 -4.78 36.15 -10.49
CA ILE A 207 -4.55 36.81 -11.78
C ILE A 207 -5.65 37.83 -12.07
N TRP A 208 -5.35 38.81 -12.90
CA TRP A 208 -6.39 39.57 -13.61
C TRP A 208 -6.56 38.93 -14.98
N ARG A 209 -7.76 39.05 -15.53
CA ARG A 209 -8.14 38.48 -16.82
C ARG A 209 -9.08 39.44 -17.53
N GLN A 210 -8.71 39.89 -18.73
CA GLN A 210 -9.50 40.83 -19.53
C GLN A 210 -9.10 40.72 -21.00
N GLU A 211 -10.08 40.76 -21.91
CA GLU A 211 -9.85 40.83 -23.37
C GLU A 211 -8.91 39.73 -23.90
N GLY A 212 -9.03 38.50 -23.37
CA GLY A 212 -8.21 37.35 -23.77
C GLY A 212 -6.77 37.39 -23.27
N LYS A 213 -6.44 38.32 -22.37
CA LYS A 213 -5.13 38.44 -21.73
C LYS A 213 -5.22 38.23 -20.23
N LEU A 214 -4.12 37.77 -19.65
CA LEU A 214 -3.97 37.60 -18.21
C LEU A 214 -2.61 38.04 -17.71
N GLY A 215 -2.55 38.40 -16.43
CA GLY A 215 -1.31 38.78 -15.77
C GLY A 215 -1.43 38.90 -14.25
N LYS A 216 -0.35 39.31 -13.61
CA LYS A 216 -0.22 39.46 -12.16
C LYS A 216 -1.31 40.35 -11.56
N ARG A 217 -2.06 39.84 -10.58
CA ARG A 217 -2.96 40.65 -9.74
C ARG A 217 -2.35 40.98 -8.38
N GLY A 218 -2.49 42.25 -7.98
CA GLY A 218 -2.13 42.72 -6.64
C GLY A 218 -0.63 42.80 -6.36
N LYS A 219 -0.26 43.60 -5.35
CA LYS A 219 1.16 43.83 -4.99
C LYS A 219 1.81 42.59 -4.37
N LEU A 220 1.06 41.82 -3.58
CA LEU A 220 1.55 40.67 -2.81
C LEU A 220 1.64 39.35 -3.59
N GLY A 221 1.19 39.29 -4.85
CA GLY A 221 1.10 38.03 -5.61
C GLY A 221 2.40 37.22 -5.62
N ARG A 222 3.54 37.88 -5.85
CA ARG A 222 4.87 37.22 -5.88
C ARG A 222 5.27 36.62 -4.53
N ILE A 223 4.96 37.30 -3.43
CA ILE A 223 5.27 36.82 -2.07
C ILE A 223 4.39 35.61 -1.74
N ILE A 224 3.09 35.70 -2.05
CA ILE A 224 2.14 34.60 -1.83
C ILE A 224 2.61 33.37 -2.61
N TYR A 225 2.94 33.53 -3.90
CA TYR A 225 3.44 32.45 -4.74
C TYR A 225 4.69 31.80 -4.15
N MET A 226 5.76 32.57 -3.89
CA MET A 226 7.04 32.03 -3.42
C MET A 226 6.96 31.33 -2.05
N THR A 227 6.05 31.76 -1.18
CA THR A 227 5.89 31.19 0.17
C THR A 227 4.94 29.99 0.22
N ASN A 228 4.24 29.69 -0.87
CA ASN A 228 3.28 28.57 -0.94
C ASN A 228 3.58 27.58 -2.07
N LEU A 229 4.55 27.90 -2.94
CA LEU A 229 5.01 27.06 -4.04
C LEU A 229 5.47 25.68 -3.56
N GLY A 230 4.99 24.63 -4.21
CA GLY A 230 5.53 23.28 -4.03
C GLY A 230 4.47 22.20 -4.13
N THR A 231 4.88 21.03 -4.60
CA THR A 231 3.98 19.88 -4.84
C THR A 231 3.96 18.88 -3.69
N ILE A 232 4.95 18.94 -2.78
CA ILE A 232 5.00 18.06 -1.60
C ILE A 232 3.95 18.53 -0.58
N PRO A 233 3.00 17.66 -0.20
CA PRO A 233 1.99 18.00 0.80
C PRO A 233 2.59 18.04 2.21
N ASP A 234 2.01 18.86 3.08
CA ASP A 234 2.36 18.85 4.51
C ASP A 234 1.64 17.65 5.17
N GLU A 235 2.43 16.64 5.57
CA GLU A 235 1.97 15.52 6.39
C GLU A 235 2.13 15.83 7.88
N SER A 236 1.19 15.35 8.69
CA SER A 236 1.22 15.56 10.14
C SER A 236 0.47 14.44 10.86
N PHE A 237 0.77 14.27 12.14
CA PHE A 237 0.10 13.29 12.99
C PHE A 237 -1.35 13.68 13.26
N ILE A 238 -2.21 12.67 13.32
CA ILE A 238 -3.60 12.78 13.75
C ILE A 238 -3.67 12.41 15.23
N THR A 239 -4.26 13.29 16.04
CA THR A 239 -4.53 13.00 17.45
C THR A 239 -5.76 12.10 17.59
N VAL A 240 -5.63 10.98 18.29
CA VAL A 240 -6.75 10.06 18.57
C VAL A 240 -7.36 10.40 19.93
N LYS A 241 -8.69 10.58 19.97
CA LYS A 241 -9.42 10.94 21.18
C LYS A 241 -10.61 10.05 21.46
N VAL A 242 -10.86 9.79 22.74
CA VAL A 242 -12.13 9.26 23.26
C VAL A 242 -12.81 10.41 24.00
N GLY A 243 -13.85 10.99 23.39
CA GLY A 243 -14.48 12.19 23.93
C GLY A 243 -13.49 13.35 23.97
N THR A 244 -13.06 13.76 25.18
CA THR A 244 -12.07 14.83 25.38
C THR A 244 -10.66 14.30 25.64
N GLN A 245 -10.53 13.03 26.04
CA GLN A 245 -9.25 12.42 26.42
C GLN A 245 -8.38 12.13 25.20
N ASN A 246 -7.10 12.50 25.28
CA ASN A 246 -6.11 12.15 24.26
C ASN A 246 -5.55 10.76 24.55
N ILE A 247 -5.64 9.87 23.56
CA ILE A 247 -5.17 8.48 23.64
C ILE A 247 -3.78 8.34 23.02
N GLY A 248 -3.51 9.06 21.92
CA GLY A 248 -2.26 8.93 21.18
C GLY A 248 -2.33 9.57 19.81
N HIS A 249 -1.44 9.12 18.92
CA HIS A 249 -1.29 9.68 17.58
C HIS A 249 -1.19 8.56 16.54
N ILE A 250 -1.75 8.81 15.35
CA ILE A 250 -1.66 7.95 14.17
C ILE A 250 -1.23 8.79 12.97
N ASP A 251 -0.68 8.15 11.93
CA ASP A 251 -0.34 8.84 10.69
C ASP A 251 -1.58 9.21 9.88
N GLU A 252 -1.49 10.29 9.09
CA GLU A 252 -2.58 10.74 8.23
C GLU A 252 -2.96 9.69 7.18
N GLY A 253 -1.97 9.04 6.58
CA GLY A 253 -2.20 7.94 5.61
C GLY A 253 -2.88 6.71 6.23
N PHE A 254 -2.76 6.51 7.54
CA PHE A 254 -3.52 5.47 8.25
C PHE A 254 -4.99 5.89 8.40
N LEU A 255 -5.24 7.13 8.86
CA LEU A 255 -6.59 7.69 8.98
C LEU A 255 -7.33 7.72 7.63
N GLU A 256 -6.65 8.03 6.52
CA GLU A 256 -7.25 8.05 5.17
C GLU A 256 -7.99 6.74 4.86
N LYS A 257 -7.43 5.62 5.31
CA LYS A 257 -7.96 4.28 5.01
C LYS A 257 -9.11 3.87 5.93
N LEU A 258 -9.26 4.52 7.09
CA LEU A 258 -10.30 4.20 8.08
C LEU A 258 -11.69 4.63 7.62
N ARG A 259 -12.67 3.78 7.92
CA ARG A 259 -14.10 4.02 7.77
C ARG A 259 -14.78 4.00 9.13
N PRO A 260 -15.87 4.78 9.32
CA PRO A 260 -16.69 4.68 10.51
C PRO A 260 -17.04 3.21 10.79
N GLY A 261 -16.71 2.74 11.99
CA GLY A 261 -16.91 1.35 12.41
C GLY A 261 -15.64 0.50 12.41
N ASP A 262 -14.58 0.90 11.71
CA ASP A 262 -13.31 0.19 11.70
C ASP A 262 -12.67 0.15 13.08
N VAL A 263 -12.00 -0.96 13.38
CA VAL A 263 -11.31 -1.18 14.65
C VAL A 263 -9.81 -1.25 14.39
N PHE A 264 -9.02 -0.55 15.19
CA PHE A 264 -7.57 -0.57 15.12
C PHE A 264 -6.95 -0.58 16.52
N ILE A 265 -5.67 -0.93 16.60
CA ILE A 265 -4.91 -0.97 17.85
C ILE A 265 -4.08 0.29 17.98
N LEU A 266 -4.11 0.88 19.17
CA LEU A 266 -3.23 1.98 19.55
C LEU A 266 -2.77 1.78 20.99
N GLY A 267 -1.45 1.74 21.21
CA GLY A 267 -0.90 1.56 22.56
C GLY A 267 -1.23 0.21 23.22
N GLY A 268 -1.64 -0.80 22.43
CA GLY A 268 -2.02 -2.13 22.93
C GLY A 268 -3.53 -2.32 23.13
N ASP A 269 -4.31 -1.24 23.11
CA ASP A 269 -5.77 -1.28 23.24
C ASP A 269 -6.46 -1.13 21.89
N THR A 270 -7.66 -1.68 21.77
CA THR A 270 -8.50 -1.60 20.57
C THR A 270 -9.48 -0.44 20.60
N TYR A 271 -9.55 0.30 19.50
CA TYR A 271 -10.39 1.49 19.34
C TYR A 271 -11.20 1.40 18.06
N GLN A 272 -12.49 1.73 18.16
CA GLN A 272 -13.39 1.83 17.01
C GLN A 272 -13.45 3.27 16.50
N PHE A 273 -13.12 3.49 15.23
CA PHE A 273 -13.20 4.79 14.58
C PHE A 273 -14.66 5.22 14.37
N LYS A 274 -14.99 6.46 14.77
CA LYS A 274 -16.31 7.05 14.53
C LYS A 274 -16.29 8.04 13.38
N PHE A 275 -15.48 9.07 13.51
CA PHE A 275 -15.35 10.15 12.52
C PHE A 275 -14.07 10.93 12.78
N SER A 276 -13.64 11.70 11.76
CA SER A 276 -12.56 12.67 11.92
C SER A 276 -13.12 14.09 11.94
N ARG A 277 -12.47 14.98 12.71
CA ARG A 277 -12.71 16.42 12.68
C ARG A 277 -11.38 17.16 12.72
N GLY A 278 -11.00 17.78 11.61
CA GLY A 278 -9.68 18.41 11.51
C GLY A 278 -8.56 17.37 11.65
N MET A 279 -7.64 17.55 12.60
CA MET A 279 -6.55 16.59 12.87
C MET A 279 -6.85 15.69 14.07
N VAL A 280 -8.13 15.51 14.39
CA VAL A 280 -8.58 14.65 15.49
C VAL A 280 -9.41 13.50 14.93
N ALA A 281 -9.03 12.27 15.26
CA ALA A 281 -9.85 11.08 15.08
C ALA A 281 -10.62 10.79 16.37
N GLN A 282 -11.95 10.81 16.31
CA GLN A 282 -12.79 10.42 17.43
C GLN A 282 -13.07 8.93 17.40
N VAL A 283 -12.82 8.26 18.52
CA VAL A 283 -12.92 6.82 18.66
C VAL A 283 -13.69 6.42 19.92
N VAL A 284 -14.09 5.15 19.99
CA VAL A 284 -14.63 4.52 21.19
C VAL A 284 -13.71 3.38 21.59
N ALA A 285 -13.42 3.25 22.87
CA ALA A 285 -12.73 2.07 23.39
C ALA A 285 -13.62 0.84 23.16
N THR A 286 -13.10 -0.16 22.46
CA THR A 286 -13.79 -1.44 22.22
C THR A 286 -12.93 -2.55 22.80
N SER A 287 -13.49 -3.47 23.57
CA SER A 287 -12.75 -4.61 24.13
C SER A 287 -12.96 -5.92 23.38
N ASN A 288 -13.95 -5.98 22.47
CA ASN A 288 -14.50 -7.27 22.01
C ASN A 288 -14.56 -7.46 20.48
N ARG A 289 -14.00 -6.53 19.69
CA ARG A 289 -13.93 -6.69 18.22
C ARG A 289 -12.48 -6.79 17.77
N PRO A 290 -12.14 -7.75 16.89
CA PRO A 290 -10.82 -7.79 16.29
C PRO A 290 -10.59 -6.52 15.48
N PRO A 291 -9.33 -6.05 15.36
CA PRO A 291 -9.00 -4.99 14.45
C PRO A 291 -9.37 -5.37 13.03
N THR A 292 -9.84 -4.41 12.25
CA THR A 292 -10.17 -4.55 10.83
C THR A 292 -9.05 -3.97 9.96
N VAL A 293 -8.30 -2.99 10.49
CA VAL A 293 -7.23 -2.31 9.75
C VAL A 293 -5.88 -2.53 10.45
N PRO A 294 -4.85 -3.02 9.73
CA PRO A 294 -3.55 -3.30 10.33
C PRO A 294 -2.70 -2.03 10.56
N SER A 295 -2.00 -2.01 11.68
CA SER A 295 -1.20 -0.91 12.25
C SER A 295 0.02 -0.48 11.41
N TRP A 296 0.53 -1.32 10.51
CA TRP A 296 1.76 -1.07 9.73
C TRP A 296 1.50 -0.77 8.24
N PHE A 297 0.25 -0.44 7.89
CA PHE A 297 -0.20 -0.39 6.51
C PHE A 297 0.17 0.91 5.75
N SER A 298 0.79 1.89 6.40
CA SER A 298 1.19 3.18 5.79
C SER A 298 2.55 3.13 5.08
N ASP A 299 3.46 2.22 5.44
CA ASP A 299 4.87 2.27 5.01
C ASP A 299 5.28 1.25 3.93
N MET A 300 4.45 0.24 3.63
CA MET A 300 4.79 -0.76 2.60
C MET A 300 4.39 -0.27 1.23
N LEU A 301 5.36 -0.23 0.30
CA LEU A 301 5.06 -0.04 -1.12
C LEU A 301 4.09 -1.13 -1.58
N PRO A 302 2.99 -0.77 -2.27
CA PRO A 302 2.04 -1.74 -2.77
C PRO A 302 2.67 -2.54 -3.91
N LEU A 303 2.32 -3.83 -4.00
CA LEU A 303 2.64 -4.66 -5.16
C LEU A 303 2.07 -4.02 -6.43
N SER A 304 2.91 -3.84 -7.43
CA SER A 304 2.54 -3.25 -8.72
C SER A 304 1.67 -4.21 -9.53
N PHE A 305 0.84 -3.67 -10.42
CA PHE A 305 0.00 -4.49 -11.30
C PHE A 305 0.83 -5.40 -12.23
N ASP A 306 1.97 -4.90 -12.74
CA ASP A 306 2.84 -5.65 -13.65
C ASP A 306 3.48 -6.85 -12.90
N LEU A 307 4.03 -6.65 -11.70
CA LEU A 307 4.60 -7.73 -10.90
C LEU A 307 3.53 -8.71 -10.40
N ALA A 308 2.36 -8.21 -9.97
CA ALA A 308 1.22 -9.06 -9.60
C ALA A 308 0.76 -9.95 -10.76
N SER A 309 0.75 -9.41 -11.99
CA SER A 309 0.42 -10.18 -13.19
C SER A 309 1.45 -11.27 -13.48
N GLU A 310 2.75 -11.01 -13.28
CA GLU A 310 3.79 -12.04 -13.41
C GLU A 310 3.67 -13.13 -12.33
N ILE A 311 3.30 -12.76 -11.09
CA ILE A 311 2.96 -13.72 -10.04
C ILE A 311 1.76 -14.57 -10.48
N GLY A 312 0.70 -13.95 -10.99
CA GLY A 312 -0.47 -14.65 -11.52
C GLY A 312 -0.13 -15.68 -12.60
N LYS A 313 0.75 -15.31 -13.55
CA LYS A 313 1.25 -16.23 -14.60
C LYS A 313 2.05 -17.40 -14.02
N PHE A 314 2.93 -17.13 -13.05
CA PHE A 314 3.64 -18.20 -12.35
C PHE A 314 2.67 -19.15 -11.65
N ARG A 315 1.64 -18.63 -10.97
CA ARG A 315 0.61 -19.45 -10.32
C ARG A 315 -0.18 -20.29 -11.33
N TYR A 316 -0.48 -19.75 -12.51
CA TYR A 316 -1.11 -20.50 -13.61
C TYR A 316 -0.23 -21.68 -14.08
N LEU A 317 1.07 -21.44 -14.28
CA LEU A 317 2.01 -22.49 -14.71
C LEU A 317 2.18 -23.59 -13.63
N MET A 318 2.15 -23.20 -12.36
CA MET A 318 2.14 -24.16 -11.25
C MET A 318 0.86 -25.00 -11.25
N GLU A 319 -0.31 -24.38 -11.42
CA GLU A 319 -1.59 -25.10 -11.52
C GLU A 319 -1.58 -26.12 -12.67
N ASP A 320 -1.07 -25.73 -13.84
CA ASP A 320 -0.98 -26.60 -15.02
C ASP A 320 -0.14 -27.85 -14.75
N LYS A 321 0.97 -27.72 -14.01
CA LYS A 321 1.82 -28.85 -13.66
C LYS A 321 1.15 -29.83 -12.71
N PHE A 322 0.39 -29.34 -11.72
CA PHE A 322 -0.37 -30.20 -10.83
C PHE A 322 -1.53 -30.90 -11.55
N LYS A 323 -2.20 -30.22 -12.50
CA LYS A 323 -3.26 -30.82 -13.32
C LYS A 323 -2.78 -31.98 -14.18
N HIS A 324 -1.55 -31.88 -14.70
CA HIS A 324 -0.92 -32.93 -15.50
C HIS A 324 -0.13 -33.93 -14.66
N GLU A 325 -0.34 -33.95 -13.34
CA GLU A 325 0.28 -34.89 -12.39
C GLU A 325 1.81 -35.02 -12.55
N LYS A 326 2.47 -33.89 -12.83
CA LYS A 326 3.92 -33.84 -12.98
C LYS A 326 4.63 -34.27 -11.70
N SER A 327 5.78 -34.93 -11.84
CA SER A 327 6.54 -35.40 -10.69
C SER A 327 7.04 -34.22 -9.85
N LYS A 328 7.26 -34.45 -8.55
CA LYS A 328 7.81 -33.42 -7.67
C LYS A 328 9.15 -32.89 -8.19
N GLU A 329 9.99 -33.77 -8.72
CA GLU A 329 11.30 -33.43 -9.30
C GLU A 329 11.15 -32.53 -10.53
N GLU A 330 10.20 -32.82 -11.43
CA GLU A 330 9.91 -31.96 -12.60
C GLU A 330 9.43 -30.56 -12.18
N ILE A 331 8.59 -30.47 -11.13
CA ILE A 331 8.10 -29.18 -10.63
C ILE A 331 9.22 -28.40 -9.94
N LEU A 332 10.06 -29.05 -9.13
CA LEU A 332 11.20 -28.39 -8.46
C LEU A 332 12.21 -27.85 -9.48
N ALA A 333 12.54 -28.63 -10.52
CA ALA A 333 13.40 -28.19 -11.61
C ALA A 333 12.82 -26.95 -12.30
N PHE A 334 11.52 -26.98 -12.59
CA PHE A 334 10.83 -25.81 -13.16
C PHE A 334 10.90 -24.58 -12.26
N ILE A 335 10.62 -24.69 -10.96
CA ILE A 335 10.65 -23.54 -10.05
C ILE A 335 12.07 -22.94 -10.00
N HIS A 336 13.08 -23.80 -9.91
CA HIS A 336 14.49 -23.39 -9.90
C HIS A 336 14.87 -22.63 -11.17
N GLU A 337 14.56 -23.19 -12.34
CA GLU A 337 14.90 -22.60 -13.65
C GLU A 337 14.09 -21.33 -13.94
N TYR A 338 12.81 -21.31 -13.57
CA TYR A 338 11.91 -20.20 -13.87
C TYR A 338 12.15 -18.99 -12.97
N LEU A 339 12.46 -19.19 -11.68
CA LEU A 339 12.61 -18.10 -10.70
C LEU A 339 14.07 -17.80 -10.32
N TYR A 340 15.04 -18.63 -10.73
CA TYR A 340 16.45 -18.53 -10.32
C TYR A 340 16.68 -18.63 -8.80
N VAL A 341 15.80 -19.35 -8.10
CA VAL A 341 15.85 -19.51 -6.63
C VAL A 341 16.65 -20.76 -6.24
N ASP A 342 17.18 -20.82 -5.02
CA ASP A 342 17.89 -22.00 -4.53
C ASP A 342 16.95 -23.20 -4.28
N LYS A 343 17.54 -24.38 -4.03
CA LYS A 343 16.80 -25.64 -3.82
C LYS A 343 15.81 -25.57 -2.65
N ASN A 344 16.19 -24.94 -1.53
CA ASN A 344 15.31 -24.87 -0.36
C ASN A 344 14.10 -23.97 -0.64
N SER A 345 14.34 -22.85 -1.31
CA SER A 345 13.28 -21.95 -1.78
C SER A 345 12.33 -22.65 -2.75
N ALA A 346 12.87 -23.43 -3.70
CA ALA A 346 12.06 -24.22 -4.62
C ALA A 346 11.21 -25.27 -3.90
N GLU A 347 11.77 -25.96 -2.91
CA GLU A 347 11.03 -26.93 -2.09
C GLU A 347 9.92 -26.27 -1.26
N ALA A 348 10.19 -25.12 -0.64
CA ALA A 348 9.20 -24.37 0.12
C ALA A 348 8.04 -23.90 -0.77
N LEU A 349 8.34 -23.38 -1.98
CA LEU A 349 7.34 -23.01 -2.97
C LEU A 349 6.53 -24.23 -3.43
N HIS A 350 7.18 -25.32 -3.80
CA HIS A 350 6.48 -26.55 -4.18
C HIS A 350 5.49 -26.98 -3.09
N ASN A 351 5.96 -27.08 -1.84
CA ASN A 351 5.12 -27.52 -0.73
C ASN A 351 3.93 -26.58 -0.52
N TYR A 352 4.14 -25.26 -0.59
CA TYR A 352 3.07 -24.30 -0.43
C TYR A 352 1.97 -24.43 -1.50
N PHE A 353 2.36 -24.58 -2.76
CA PHE A 353 1.39 -24.76 -3.84
C PHE A 353 0.75 -26.14 -3.83
N ALA A 354 1.50 -27.18 -3.48
CA ALA A 354 0.98 -28.53 -3.33
C ALA A 354 -0.08 -28.58 -2.22
N GLU A 355 0.16 -27.94 -1.07
CA GLU A 355 -0.85 -27.82 0.00
C GLU A 355 -2.13 -27.14 -0.49
N GLN A 356 -2.04 -26.04 -1.26
CA GLN A 356 -3.21 -25.38 -1.83
C GLN A 356 -3.93 -26.27 -2.84
N TRP A 357 -3.19 -26.96 -3.72
CA TRP A 357 -3.73 -27.86 -4.72
C TRP A 357 -4.42 -29.07 -4.09
N GLU A 358 -3.79 -29.72 -3.12
CA GLU A 358 -4.38 -30.86 -2.41
C GLU A 358 -5.60 -30.48 -1.56
N TYR A 359 -5.70 -29.21 -1.14
CA TYR A 359 -6.79 -28.74 -0.30
C TYR A 359 -8.09 -28.42 -1.08
N VAL A 360 -7.99 -27.80 -2.27
CA VAL A 360 -9.16 -27.34 -3.06
C VAL A 360 -9.04 -27.57 -4.57
N GLU A 361 -7.92 -28.12 -5.07
CA GLU A 361 -7.62 -28.33 -6.49
C GLU A 361 -7.81 -27.04 -7.33
N GLN A 362 -7.59 -25.87 -6.70
CA GLN A 362 -7.74 -24.55 -7.30
C GLN A 362 -6.65 -23.59 -6.81
N ILE A 363 -5.88 -23.07 -7.77
CA ILE A 363 -4.86 -22.03 -7.55
C ILE A 363 -5.28 -20.73 -8.27
N PRO A 364 -5.49 -19.60 -7.57
CA PRO A 364 -5.77 -18.30 -8.21
C PRO A 364 -4.60 -17.84 -9.09
N SER A 365 -4.90 -17.12 -10.17
CA SER A 365 -3.94 -16.69 -11.19
C SER A 365 -4.38 -15.40 -11.89
N ASP A 366 -3.60 -14.94 -12.87
CA ASP A 366 -3.95 -13.80 -13.74
C ASP A 366 -5.22 -14.05 -14.58
N ARG A 367 -5.66 -15.30 -14.71
CA ARG A 367 -6.84 -15.72 -15.49
C ARG A 367 -7.99 -16.24 -14.62
N LYS A 368 -7.83 -16.21 -13.30
CA LYS A 368 -8.79 -16.81 -12.39
C LYS A 368 -8.79 -16.12 -11.03
N ILE A 369 -9.93 -15.54 -10.68
CA ILE A 369 -10.21 -15.08 -9.32
C ILE A 369 -10.90 -16.23 -8.58
N LEU A 370 -10.23 -16.71 -7.53
CA LEU A 370 -10.82 -17.67 -6.60
C LEU A 370 -11.58 -16.90 -5.53
N ILE A 371 -12.85 -17.22 -5.35
CA ILE A 371 -13.75 -16.59 -4.39
C ILE A 371 -14.05 -17.62 -3.31
N GLU A 372 -13.52 -17.39 -2.12
CA GLU A 372 -13.61 -18.32 -1.01
C GLU A 372 -14.59 -17.80 0.04
N HIS A 373 -15.68 -18.56 0.25
CA HIS A 373 -16.62 -18.33 1.33
C HIS A 373 -16.09 -19.02 2.59
N TYR A 374 -15.51 -18.23 3.47
CA TYR A 374 -14.94 -18.69 4.73
C TYR A 374 -15.90 -18.39 5.89
N TYR A 375 -16.25 -19.45 6.63
CA TYR A 375 -17.19 -19.41 7.74
C TYR A 375 -16.45 -19.66 9.06
N ASP A 376 -16.29 -18.62 9.87
CA ASP A 376 -15.88 -18.72 11.27
C ASP A 376 -16.89 -17.99 12.17
N LYS A 377 -16.47 -17.05 13.04
CA LYS A 377 -17.38 -16.25 13.89
C LYS A 377 -18.18 -15.21 13.10
N GLN A 378 -17.65 -14.76 11.98
CA GLN A 378 -18.27 -13.84 11.02
C GLN A 378 -17.99 -14.39 9.62
N HIS A 379 -18.95 -14.24 8.71
CA HIS A 379 -18.77 -14.73 7.34
C HIS A 379 -17.86 -13.76 6.60
N LYS A 380 -16.84 -14.30 5.93
CA LYS A 380 -15.93 -13.56 5.07
C LYS A 380 -15.96 -14.17 3.67
N ILE A 381 -16.17 -13.34 2.66
CA ILE A 381 -15.97 -13.73 1.26
C ILE A 381 -14.63 -13.16 0.83
N ILE A 382 -13.65 -14.03 0.62
CA ILE A 382 -12.28 -13.69 0.24
C ILE A 382 -12.14 -13.80 -1.27
N PHE A 383 -11.74 -12.71 -1.91
CA PHE A 383 -11.43 -12.63 -3.33
C PHE A 383 -9.91 -12.70 -3.49
N HIS A 384 -9.42 -13.86 -3.92
CA HIS A 384 -8.02 -14.04 -4.31
C HIS A 384 -7.80 -13.38 -5.68
N SER A 385 -7.36 -12.11 -5.64
CA SER A 385 -7.28 -11.20 -6.76
C SER A 385 -5.84 -10.68 -6.87
N LEU A 386 -5.05 -11.36 -7.70
CA LEU A 386 -3.59 -11.16 -7.84
C LEU A 386 -3.27 -10.02 -8.82
N PHE A 387 -3.80 -8.83 -8.55
CA PHE A 387 -3.60 -7.62 -9.38
C PHE A 387 -2.93 -6.48 -8.61
N GLY A 388 -2.46 -6.73 -7.40
CA GLY A 388 -1.81 -5.75 -6.55
C GLY A 388 -2.79 -4.90 -5.74
N ARG A 389 -2.28 -4.29 -4.66
CA ARG A 389 -3.11 -3.63 -3.66
C ARG A 389 -3.89 -2.43 -4.20
N ARG A 390 -3.33 -1.66 -5.14
CA ARG A 390 -4.00 -0.49 -5.72
C ARG A 390 -5.25 -0.86 -6.54
N VAL A 391 -5.22 -1.99 -7.25
CA VAL A 391 -6.39 -2.55 -7.97
C VAL A 391 -7.38 -3.17 -6.98
N ASN A 392 -6.89 -3.91 -5.98
CA ASN A 392 -7.75 -4.50 -4.96
C ASN A 392 -8.48 -3.44 -4.12
N ASP A 393 -7.89 -2.26 -3.91
CA ASP A 393 -8.56 -1.13 -3.27
C ASP A 393 -9.77 -0.68 -4.10
N VAL A 394 -9.62 -0.45 -5.40
CA VAL A 394 -10.74 -0.09 -6.29
C VAL A 394 -11.82 -1.18 -6.29
N LEU A 395 -11.45 -2.44 -6.53
CA LEU A 395 -12.39 -3.56 -6.61
C LEU A 395 -13.18 -3.72 -5.31
N SER A 396 -12.49 -3.72 -4.17
CA SER A 396 -13.14 -3.90 -2.88
C SER A 396 -14.13 -2.77 -2.56
N ARG A 397 -13.77 -1.52 -2.85
CA ARG A 397 -14.65 -0.36 -2.66
C ARG A 397 -15.85 -0.38 -3.60
N ALA A 398 -15.63 -0.72 -4.87
CA ALA A 398 -16.70 -0.81 -5.86
C ALA A 398 -17.70 -1.91 -5.50
N VAL A 399 -17.22 -3.09 -5.08
CA VAL A 399 -18.06 -4.21 -4.61
C VAL A 399 -18.85 -3.81 -3.36
N ALA A 400 -18.21 -3.22 -2.37
CA ALA A 400 -18.89 -2.77 -1.16
C ALA A 400 -19.92 -1.67 -1.44
N PHE A 401 -19.63 -0.74 -2.34
CA PHE A 401 -20.58 0.28 -2.77
C PHE A 401 -21.78 -0.34 -3.49
N ALA A 402 -21.54 -1.31 -4.37
CA ALA A 402 -22.62 -2.05 -5.04
C ALA A 402 -23.52 -2.76 -4.03
N ILE A 403 -22.96 -3.46 -3.04
CA ILE A 403 -23.71 -4.12 -1.95
C ILE A 403 -24.52 -3.07 -1.16
N ALA A 404 -23.91 -1.95 -0.78
CA ALA A 404 -24.60 -0.89 -0.03
C ALA A 404 -25.79 -0.31 -0.81
N LYS A 405 -25.70 -0.26 -2.15
CA LYS A 405 -26.77 0.24 -3.02
C LYS A 405 -27.87 -0.78 -3.31
N THR A 406 -27.52 -2.06 -3.48
CA THR A 406 -28.50 -3.11 -3.84
C THR A 406 -29.15 -3.75 -2.62
N GLU A 407 -28.42 -3.87 -1.51
CA GLU A 407 -28.86 -4.59 -0.31
C GLU A 407 -29.04 -3.69 0.93
N HIS A 408 -28.70 -2.40 0.83
CA HIS A 408 -28.79 -1.42 1.93
C HIS A 408 -28.05 -1.86 3.20
N ARG A 409 -26.86 -2.45 3.01
CA ARG A 409 -26.02 -2.97 4.08
C ARG A 409 -24.59 -2.47 3.96
N ASP A 410 -24.04 -2.08 5.10
CA ASP A 410 -22.62 -1.83 5.23
C ASP A 410 -21.88 -3.16 5.41
N VAL A 411 -20.72 -3.25 4.77
CA VAL A 411 -19.84 -4.40 4.84
C VAL A 411 -18.46 -3.98 5.31
N GLU A 412 -17.81 -4.88 6.02
CA GLU A 412 -16.41 -4.76 6.38
C GLU A 412 -15.54 -5.09 5.16
N ILE A 413 -14.45 -4.35 4.96
CA ILE A 413 -13.48 -4.60 3.91
C ILE A 413 -12.11 -4.73 4.53
N GLY A 414 -11.38 -5.77 4.17
CA GLY A 414 -9.91 -5.80 4.30
C GLY A 414 -9.27 -6.15 2.96
N MET A 415 -8.04 -5.70 2.75
CA MET A 415 -7.32 -5.91 1.50
C MET A 415 -5.81 -6.00 1.72
N ASN A 416 -5.15 -6.81 0.90
CA ASN A 416 -3.70 -6.82 0.76
C ASN A 416 -3.32 -6.89 -0.73
N ASP A 417 -2.05 -7.18 -1.00
CA ASP A 417 -1.54 -7.29 -2.37
C ASP A 417 -2.12 -8.47 -3.16
N ASN A 418 -2.52 -9.54 -2.46
CA ASN A 418 -3.00 -10.80 -3.06
C ASN A 418 -4.52 -10.90 -3.18
N GLY A 419 -5.26 -9.96 -2.59
CA GLY A 419 -6.71 -9.94 -2.68
C GLY A 419 -7.40 -9.02 -1.68
N PHE A 420 -8.71 -9.20 -1.53
CA PHE A 420 -9.52 -8.48 -0.56
C PHE A 420 -10.62 -9.38 -0.01
N TYR A 421 -11.19 -9.05 1.13
CA TYR A 421 -12.34 -9.74 1.68
C TYR A 421 -13.50 -8.78 1.96
N ILE A 422 -14.71 -9.32 1.89
CA ILE A 422 -15.95 -8.68 2.33
C ILE A 422 -16.47 -9.45 3.55
N GLY A 423 -16.44 -8.79 4.71
CA GLY A 423 -16.94 -9.33 5.97
C GLY A 423 -18.35 -8.84 6.28
N PHE A 424 -19.22 -9.72 6.76
CA PHE A 424 -20.61 -9.36 7.08
C PHE A 424 -21.20 -10.23 8.19
N THR A 425 -22.15 -9.66 8.93
CA THR A 425 -22.91 -10.38 9.96
C THR A 425 -24.20 -11.00 9.42
N LYS A 426 -24.78 -10.40 8.37
CA LYS A 426 -25.95 -10.93 7.65
C LYS A 426 -25.57 -11.20 6.21
N LYS A 427 -26.01 -12.33 5.65
CA LYS A 427 -25.67 -12.81 4.30
C LYS A 427 -25.82 -11.72 3.23
N VAL A 428 -24.78 -11.53 2.42
CA VAL A 428 -24.75 -10.65 1.22
C VAL A 428 -24.25 -11.42 0.00
N ASP A 429 -24.58 -10.96 -1.20
CA ASP A 429 -24.12 -11.56 -2.46
C ASP A 429 -23.01 -10.72 -3.11
N ALA A 430 -21.80 -10.85 -2.57
CA ALA A 430 -20.64 -10.11 -3.07
C ALA A 430 -20.22 -10.52 -4.50
N VAL A 431 -20.54 -11.75 -4.92
CA VAL A 431 -20.21 -12.23 -6.27
C VAL A 431 -21.13 -11.60 -7.30
N LYS A 432 -22.43 -11.51 -6.99
CA LYS A 432 -23.37 -10.76 -7.81
C LYS A 432 -22.99 -9.29 -7.88
N ALA A 433 -22.61 -8.68 -6.76
CA ALA A 433 -22.14 -7.30 -6.73
C ALA A 433 -20.93 -7.08 -7.66
N LEU A 434 -19.92 -7.97 -7.63
CA LEU A 434 -18.79 -7.91 -8.55
C LEU A 434 -19.22 -8.05 -10.03
N LYS A 435 -20.13 -8.99 -10.34
CA LYS A 435 -20.65 -9.20 -11.70
C LYS A 435 -21.49 -8.03 -12.24
N MET A 436 -22.07 -7.22 -11.35
CA MET A 436 -22.83 -6.02 -11.73
C MET A 436 -21.93 -4.84 -12.09
N LEU A 437 -20.67 -4.85 -11.67
CA LEU A 437 -19.71 -3.80 -12.03
C LEU A 437 -19.36 -3.90 -13.51
N LYS A 438 -19.37 -2.75 -14.18
CA LYS A 438 -19.05 -2.61 -15.59
C LYS A 438 -17.83 -1.72 -15.78
N ALA A 439 -16.92 -2.12 -16.66
CA ALA A 439 -15.67 -1.40 -16.89
C ALA A 439 -15.92 0.06 -17.35
N ASP A 440 -16.92 0.28 -18.22
CA ASP A 440 -17.31 1.59 -18.75
C ASP A 440 -18.01 2.50 -17.73
N LYS A 441 -18.56 1.93 -16.65
CA LYS A 441 -19.24 2.67 -15.56
C LYS A 441 -18.41 2.78 -14.29
N LEU A 442 -17.20 2.22 -14.27
CA LEU A 442 -16.38 2.17 -13.06
C LEU A 442 -16.05 3.57 -12.52
N ASP A 443 -15.76 4.54 -13.38
CA ASP A 443 -15.46 5.93 -12.96
C ASP A 443 -16.63 6.55 -12.18
N LEU A 444 -17.86 6.32 -12.64
CA LEU A 444 -19.07 6.84 -11.99
C LEU A 444 -19.32 6.15 -10.65
N VAL A 445 -19.19 4.82 -10.61
CA VAL A 445 -19.31 4.04 -9.36
C VAL A 445 -18.29 4.53 -8.34
N MET A 446 -17.03 4.67 -8.76
CA MET A 446 -15.95 5.08 -7.88
C MET A 446 -16.07 6.54 -7.45
N LYS A 447 -16.51 7.45 -8.34
CA LYS A 447 -16.83 8.84 -7.99
C LYS A 447 -17.76 8.91 -6.79
N HIS A 448 -18.82 8.09 -6.76
CA HIS A 448 -19.73 8.02 -5.62
C HIS A 448 -19.17 7.25 -4.43
N ALA A 449 -18.43 6.17 -4.65
CA ALA A 449 -17.86 5.35 -3.58
C ALA A 449 -16.82 6.12 -2.74
N ILE A 450 -16.06 7.04 -3.34
CA ILE A 450 -15.05 7.84 -2.62
C ILE A 450 -15.60 9.15 -2.06
N ASP A 451 -16.77 9.62 -2.50
CA ASP A 451 -17.22 10.99 -2.26
C ASP A 451 -17.38 11.37 -0.78
N GLN A 452 -17.71 10.37 0.06
CA GLN A 452 -17.90 10.54 1.51
C GLN A 452 -16.72 10.03 2.35
N THR A 453 -15.66 9.55 1.71
CA THR A 453 -14.50 8.95 2.40
C THR A 453 -13.55 10.00 2.97
N GLU A 454 -12.76 9.62 3.99
CA GLU A 454 -11.70 10.48 4.50
C GLU A 454 -10.58 10.70 3.46
N ILE A 455 -10.31 9.70 2.61
CA ILE A 455 -9.33 9.79 1.51
C ILE A 455 -9.58 11.04 0.66
N LEU A 456 -10.79 11.22 0.14
CA LEU A 456 -11.08 12.35 -0.74
C LEU A 456 -10.96 13.70 -0.01
N LYS A 457 -11.41 13.80 1.25
CA LYS A 457 -11.32 15.04 2.04
C LYS A 457 -9.88 15.47 2.27
N ARG A 458 -8.97 14.51 2.44
CA ARG A 458 -7.54 14.74 2.68
C ARG A 458 -6.83 15.11 1.40
N ARG A 459 -7.07 14.37 0.31
CA ARG A 459 -6.53 14.71 -1.02
C ARG A 459 -7.02 16.05 -1.52
N PHE A 460 -8.29 16.40 -1.25
CA PHE A 460 -8.79 17.73 -1.53
C PHE A 460 -8.04 18.82 -0.75
N ARG A 461 -7.66 18.60 0.52
CA ARG A 461 -6.80 19.55 1.25
C ARG A 461 -5.46 19.74 0.53
N HIS A 462 -4.81 18.66 0.10
CA HIS A 462 -3.54 18.73 -0.61
C HIS A 462 -3.70 19.52 -1.93
N CYS A 463 -4.67 19.15 -2.76
CA CYS A 463 -4.97 19.83 -4.03
C CYS A 463 -5.32 21.31 -3.83
N ALA A 464 -6.19 21.62 -2.87
CA ALA A 464 -6.57 23.00 -2.55
C ALA A 464 -5.39 23.84 -2.06
N THR A 465 -4.40 23.21 -1.43
CA THR A 465 -3.18 23.88 -0.99
C THR A 465 -2.21 24.11 -2.15
N ARG A 466 -1.99 23.09 -3.00
CA ARG A 466 -1.15 23.20 -4.22
C ARG A 466 -1.74 24.19 -5.24
N GLY A 467 -3.06 24.19 -5.41
CA GLY A 467 -3.79 25.12 -6.27
C GLY A 467 -4.05 26.50 -5.68
N PHE A 468 -3.43 26.87 -4.55
CA PHE A 468 -3.56 28.19 -3.89
C PHE A 468 -4.96 28.61 -3.42
N MET A 469 -5.90 27.67 -3.27
CA MET A 469 -7.16 27.96 -2.58
C MET A 469 -6.91 28.13 -1.07
N ILE A 470 -5.97 27.34 -0.53
CA ILE A 470 -5.52 27.42 0.86
C ILE A 470 -4.06 27.87 0.87
N LEU A 471 -3.81 29.07 1.39
CA LEU A 471 -2.45 29.56 1.59
C LEU A 471 -1.88 29.00 2.91
N ARG A 472 -0.78 28.24 2.82
CA ARG A 472 0.03 27.77 3.95
C ARG A 472 0.65 28.95 4.70
N ASN A 473 1.18 29.93 3.97
CA ASN A 473 1.83 31.11 4.50
C ASN A 473 1.12 32.36 3.99
N TYR A 474 0.70 33.24 4.89
CA TYR A 474 0.09 34.52 4.53
C TYR A 474 0.48 35.61 5.53
N LEU A 475 1.05 36.72 5.02
CA LEU A 475 1.46 37.88 5.82
C LEU A 475 2.32 37.51 7.05
N GLY A 476 3.31 36.63 6.86
CA GLY A 476 4.22 36.18 7.92
C GLY A 476 3.61 35.17 8.91
N ARG A 477 2.36 34.73 8.70
CA ARG A 477 1.71 33.70 9.53
C ARG A 477 1.60 32.39 8.77
N GLN A 478 2.10 31.32 9.38
CA GLN A 478 1.94 29.95 8.87
C GLN A 478 0.65 29.32 9.42
N LYS A 479 -0.18 28.77 8.54
CA LYS A 479 -1.33 27.93 8.90
C LYS A 479 -0.84 26.50 9.13
N ASN A 480 -1.09 25.97 10.32
CA ASN A 480 -0.85 24.56 10.62
C ASN A 480 -1.79 23.63 9.83
N ALA A 481 -1.41 22.36 9.69
CA ALA A 481 -2.17 21.35 8.95
C ALA A 481 -3.64 21.23 9.43
N GLY A 482 -3.89 21.41 10.73
CA GLY A 482 -5.25 21.36 11.26
C GLY A 482 -6.15 22.52 10.83
N ARG A 483 -5.65 23.75 10.82
CA ARG A 483 -6.39 24.90 10.27
C ARG A 483 -6.59 24.74 8.77
N GLN A 484 -5.61 24.20 8.05
CA GLN A 484 -5.75 23.88 6.63
C GLN A 484 -6.88 22.85 6.42
N GLN A 485 -6.94 21.77 7.23
CA GLN A 485 -7.99 20.76 7.11
C GLN A 485 -9.39 21.30 7.39
N VAL A 486 -9.57 22.10 8.45
CA VAL A 486 -10.89 22.70 8.76
C VAL A 486 -11.33 23.63 7.63
N SER A 487 -10.40 24.45 7.12
CA SER A 487 -10.68 25.33 5.97
C SER A 487 -11.04 24.51 4.72
N SER A 488 -10.32 23.41 4.47
CA SER A 488 -10.54 22.50 3.35
C SER A 488 -11.94 21.86 3.40
N MET A 489 -12.41 21.39 4.55
CA MET A 489 -13.75 20.80 4.66
C MET A 489 -14.87 21.80 4.32
N ILE A 490 -14.76 23.03 4.82
CA ILE A 490 -15.71 24.11 4.50
C ILE A 490 -15.63 24.45 3.01
N LEU A 491 -14.43 24.54 2.48
CA LEU A 491 -14.18 24.84 1.08
C LEU A 491 -14.74 23.77 0.15
N MET A 492 -14.52 22.49 0.47
CA MET A 492 -15.03 21.34 -0.28
C MET A 492 -16.56 21.41 -0.41
N SER A 493 -17.26 21.75 0.67
CA SER A 493 -18.71 21.94 0.64
C SER A 493 -19.16 23.14 -0.19
N SER A 494 -18.31 24.16 -0.32
CA SER A 494 -18.60 25.37 -1.09
C SER A 494 -18.36 25.13 -2.58
N VAL A 495 -17.25 24.49 -2.97
CA VAL A 495 -16.97 24.14 -4.37
C VAL A 495 -18.01 23.17 -4.93
N LYS A 496 -18.47 22.18 -4.15
CA LYS A 496 -19.54 21.26 -4.55
C LYS A 496 -20.86 21.97 -4.87
N ARG A 497 -21.11 23.15 -4.30
CA ARG A 497 -22.30 23.96 -4.63
C ARG A 497 -22.15 24.74 -5.93
N ILE A 498 -20.92 25.06 -6.33
CA ILE A 498 -20.61 25.71 -7.60
C ILE A 498 -20.73 24.68 -8.72
N SER A 499 -19.95 23.61 -8.61
CA SER A 499 -19.93 22.50 -9.56
C SER A 499 -19.44 21.26 -8.82
N ASP A 500 -20.15 20.14 -8.98
CA ASP A 500 -19.68 18.87 -8.43
C ASP A 500 -18.34 18.44 -9.06
N ASP A 501 -18.00 18.93 -10.25
CA ASP A 501 -16.73 18.65 -10.93
C ASP A 501 -15.82 19.88 -11.03
N PHE A 502 -15.91 20.81 -10.07
CA PHE A 502 -15.01 21.97 -9.98
C PHE A 502 -13.55 21.55 -10.08
N CYS A 503 -12.75 22.23 -10.91
CA CYS A 503 -11.37 21.85 -11.30
C CYS A 503 -10.50 21.25 -10.17
N ILE A 504 -10.41 21.88 -8.99
CA ILE A 504 -9.59 21.37 -7.88
C ILE A 504 -10.19 20.14 -7.20
N LEU A 505 -11.53 20.03 -7.15
CA LEU A 505 -12.20 18.83 -6.65
C LEU A 505 -12.10 17.67 -7.64
N LYS A 506 -12.24 17.97 -8.95
CA LYS A 506 -12.00 17.03 -10.04
C LYS A 506 -10.60 16.45 -9.96
N GLU A 507 -9.60 17.32 -9.75
CA GLU A 507 -8.21 16.92 -9.54
C GLU A 507 -8.02 16.05 -8.30
N ALA A 508 -8.64 16.40 -7.17
CA ALA A 508 -8.58 15.56 -5.97
C ALA A 508 -9.15 14.15 -6.19
N ARG A 509 -10.23 14.01 -6.98
CA ARG A 509 -10.76 12.70 -7.37
C ARG A 509 -9.81 11.96 -8.30
N ARG A 510 -9.20 12.67 -9.25
CA ARG A 510 -8.19 12.13 -10.18
C ARG A 510 -6.98 11.57 -9.42
N GLU A 511 -6.40 12.33 -8.49
CA GLU A 511 -5.28 11.88 -7.63
C GLU A 511 -5.67 10.64 -6.80
N VAL A 512 -6.88 10.58 -6.25
CA VAL A 512 -7.36 9.39 -5.52
C VAL A 512 -7.44 8.16 -6.43
N LEU A 513 -8.07 8.30 -7.60
CA LEU A 513 -8.39 7.16 -8.46
C LEU A 513 -7.21 6.68 -9.29
N GLU A 514 -6.32 7.59 -9.70
CA GLU A 514 -5.20 7.31 -10.60
C GLU A 514 -3.85 7.20 -9.87
N ASP A 515 -3.58 8.02 -8.85
CA ASP A 515 -2.25 8.08 -8.21
C ASP A 515 -2.20 7.23 -6.94
N LEU A 516 -3.24 7.28 -6.10
CA LEU A 516 -3.35 6.43 -4.90
C LEU A 516 -3.87 5.03 -5.25
N MET A 517 -4.94 4.96 -6.02
CA MET A 517 -5.55 3.73 -6.52
C MET A 517 -5.08 3.44 -7.96
N ASP A 518 -5.55 2.36 -8.57
CA ASP A 518 -5.25 2.05 -9.98
C ASP A 518 -6.55 1.71 -10.72
N ILE A 519 -7.33 2.77 -11.01
CA ILE A 519 -8.61 2.62 -11.70
C ILE A 519 -8.46 2.09 -13.13
N GLU A 520 -7.38 2.46 -13.82
CA GLU A 520 -7.16 2.12 -15.23
C GLU A 520 -6.88 0.62 -15.41
N ASN A 521 -6.01 0.01 -14.58
CA ASN A 521 -5.83 -1.43 -14.64
C ASN A 521 -7.04 -2.18 -14.05
N THR A 522 -7.79 -1.58 -13.12
CA THR A 522 -9.05 -2.16 -12.65
C THR A 522 -10.09 -2.27 -13.76
N LYS A 523 -10.22 -1.25 -14.63
CA LYS A 523 -11.09 -1.32 -15.82
C LYS A 523 -10.71 -2.48 -16.73
N LYS A 524 -9.41 -2.70 -16.96
CA LYS A 524 -8.92 -3.83 -17.77
C LYS A 524 -9.29 -5.17 -17.14
N VAL A 525 -9.13 -5.30 -15.82
CA VAL A 525 -9.51 -6.53 -15.09
C VAL A 525 -11.02 -6.78 -15.21
N LEU A 526 -11.86 -5.76 -14.99
CA LEU A 526 -13.32 -5.89 -15.15
C LEU A 526 -13.68 -6.27 -16.58
N GLN A 527 -13.09 -5.62 -17.58
CA GLN A 527 -13.31 -5.96 -18.99
C GLN A 527 -12.93 -7.42 -19.27
N GLN A 528 -11.82 -7.91 -18.74
CA GLN A 528 -11.42 -9.32 -18.91
C GLN A 528 -12.36 -10.30 -18.19
N ILE A 529 -12.97 -9.91 -17.07
CA ILE A 529 -14.04 -10.69 -16.42
C ILE A 529 -15.28 -10.72 -17.32
N GLU A 530 -15.69 -9.57 -17.88
CA GLU A 530 -16.84 -9.44 -18.77
C GLU A 530 -16.68 -10.27 -20.06
N GLU A 531 -15.48 -10.28 -20.63
CA GLU A 531 -15.12 -11.08 -21.81
C GLU A 531 -14.93 -12.58 -21.48
N GLY A 532 -15.01 -12.98 -20.21
CA GLY A 532 -14.81 -14.36 -19.76
C GLY A 532 -13.36 -14.85 -19.79
N LYS A 533 -12.39 -13.95 -20.02
CA LYS A 533 -10.94 -14.25 -19.96
C LYS A 533 -10.48 -14.53 -18.55
N ILE A 534 -11.03 -13.81 -17.57
CA ILE A 534 -10.85 -14.09 -16.14
C ILE A 534 -12.06 -14.87 -15.64
N LYS A 535 -11.83 -16.10 -15.17
CA LYS A 535 -12.88 -16.94 -14.60
C LYS A 535 -13.08 -16.63 -13.11
N LEU A 536 -14.34 -16.60 -12.67
CA LEU A 536 -14.71 -16.50 -11.27
C LEU A 536 -15.08 -17.90 -10.76
N ILE A 537 -14.26 -18.46 -9.86
CA ILE A 537 -14.51 -19.78 -9.27
C ILE A 537 -14.85 -19.61 -7.80
N GLN A 538 -15.96 -20.21 -7.35
CA GLN A 538 -16.40 -20.14 -5.96
C GLN A 538 -16.10 -21.44 -5.23
N ILE A 539 -15.58 -21.34 -4.01
CA ILE A 539 -15.37 -22.46 -3.09
C ILE A 539 -15.91 -22.09 -1.70
N GLU A 540 -16.29 -23.09 -0.92
CA GLU A 540 -16.70 -22.91 0.47
C GLU A 540 -15.72 -23.64 1.39
N THR A 541 -15.23 -22.96 2.42
CA THR A 541 -14.23 -23.50 3.34
C THR A 541 -14.59 -23.23 4.80
N LYS A 542 -14.33 -24.21 5.67
CA LYS A 542 -14.43 -24.05 7.14
C LYS A 542 -13.13 -23.57 7.77
N ILE A 543 -12.02 -23.81 7.07
CA ILE A 543 -10.67 -23.40 7.44
C ILE A 543 -10.16 -22.66 6.20
N PRO A 544 -9.58 -21.46 6.32
CA PRO A 544 -9.11 -20.73 5.16
C PRO A 544 -8.08 -21.57 4.39
N THR A 545 -8.04 -21.48 3.07
CA THR A 545 -6.99 -22.16 2.30
C THR A 545 -5.60 -21.59 2.63
N PRO A 546 -4.51 -22.32 2.33
CA PRO A 546 -3.14 -21.81 2.52
C PRO A 546 -2.89 -20.41 1.96
N PHE A 547 -3.52 -20.08 0.83
CA PHE A 547 -3.39 -18.75 0.21
C PHE A 547 -4.26 -17.68 0.88
N ALA A 548 -5.28 -18.07 1.63
CA ALA A 548 -6.21 -17.15 2.27
C ALA A 548 -5.74 -16.72 3.66
N PHE A 549 -4.77 -17.40 4.28
CA PHE A 549 -4.36 -17.14 5.65
C PHE A 549 -4.02 -15.67 5.91
N ASN A 550 -3.17 -15.06 5.10
CA ASN A 550 -2.77 -13.67 5.31
C ASN A 550 -3.93 -12.68 5.17
N ILE A 551 -4.89 -12.94 4.25
CA ILE A 551 -6.07 -12.08 4.04
C ILE A 551 -7.13 -12.32 5.12
N ALA A 552 -7.42 -13.58 5.45
CA ALA A 552 -8.43 -13.98 6.42
C ALA A 552 -8.10 -13.45 7.83
N LEU A 553 -6.81 -13.44 8.16
CA LEU A 553 -6.26 -13.03 9.46
C LEU A 553 -5.86 -11.55 9.51
N GLN A 554 -6.12 -10.81 8.44
CA GLN A 554 -5.88 -9.38 8.41
C GLN A 554 -6.62 -8.69 9.56
N GLY A 555 -5.89 -7.83 10.29
CA GLY A 555 -6.37 -7.15 11.49
C GLY A 555 -6.30 -8.01 12.78
N PHE A 556 -6.60 -9.31 12.73
CA PHE A 556 -6.41 -10.22 13.87
C PHE A 556 -4.94 -10.38 14.27
N MET A 557 -4.06 -10.49 13.28
CA MET A 557 -2.63 -10.66 13.49
C MET A 557 -2.06 -9.54 14.35
N ASP A 558 -2.55 -8.30 14.29
CA ASP A 558 -1.95 -7.19 15.03
C ASP A 558 -2.23 -7.19 16.53
N VAL A 559 -3.24 -7.94 16.99
CA VAL A 559 -3.56 -8.11 18.42
C VAL A 559 -2.59 -9.07 19.11
N LEU A 560 -2.09 -10.04 18.35
CA LEU A 560 -1.32 -11.16 18.87
C LEU A 560 0.14 -10.77 19.05
N LYS A 561 0.78 -11.26 20.13
CA LYS A 561 2.24 -11.22 20.22
C LYS A 561 2.82 -12.03 19.06
N ILE A 562 4.06 -11.72 18.67
CA ILE A 562 4.72 -12.44 17.56
C ILE A 562 4.76 -13.95 17.82
N GLU A 563 4.99 -14.36 19.07
CA GLU A 563 4.94 -15.77 19.49
C GLU A 563 3.55 -16.38 19.23
N ASP A 564 2.48 -15.71 19.68
CA ASP A 564 1.10 -16.15 19.50
C ASP A 564 0.68 -16.19 18.02
N LYS A 565 1.19 -15.26 17.19
CA LYS A 565 0.96 -15.26 15.72
C LYS A 565 1.56 -16.51 15.09
N ILE A 566 2.80 -16.83 15.44
CA ILE A 566 3.50 -18.00 14.90
C ILE A 566 2.79 -19.28 15.34
N GLU A 567 2.40 -19.38 16.61
CA GLU A 567 1.66 -20.52 17.14
C GLU A 567 0.28 -20.67 16.48
N PHE A 568 -0.42 -19.57 16.27
CA PHE A 568 -1.70 -19.58 15.55
C PHE A 568 -1.53 -20.04 14.09
N LEU A 569 -0.55 -19.50 13.36
CA LEU A 569 -0.26 -19.92 11.98
C LEU A 569 0.11 -21.40 11.90
N LYS A 570 0.91 -21.90 12.87
CA LYS A 570 1.24 -23.33 12.98
C LYS A 570 -0.02 -24.18 13.17
N ARG A 571 -0.88 -23.80 14.12
CA ARG A 571 -2.15 -24.51 14.36
C ARG A 571 -3.04 -24.53 13.13
N MET A 572 -3.16 -23.42 12.41
CA MET A 572 -3.94 -23.37 11.16
C MET A 572 -3.36 -24.26 10.07
N HIS A 573 -2.04 -24.26 9.93
CA HIS A 573 -1.33 -25.13 9.01
C HIS A 573 -1.51 -26.62 9.37
N GLU A 574 -1.41 -26.98 10.65
CA GLU A 574 -1.70 -28.34 11.14
C GLU A 574 -3.14 -28.77 10.82
N MET A 575 -4.12 -27.87 10.98
CA MET A 575 -5.51 -28.14 10.63
C MET A 575 -5.72 -28.36 9.12
N VAL A 576 -4.99 -27.63 8.27
CA VAL A 576 -4.98 -27.84 6.82
C VAL A 576 -4.40 -29.21 6.48
N LEU A 577 -3.23 -29.55 7.03
CA LEU A 577 -2.59 -30.85 6.79
C LEU A 577 -3.46 -32.02 7.29
N ALA A 578 -4.12 -31.85 8.44
CA ALA A 578 -5.06 -32.84 8.96
C ALA A 578 -6.25 -33.04 8.01
N LYS A 579 -6.83 -31.97 7.46
CA LYS A 579 -7.93 -32.08 6.49
C LYS A 579 -7.47 -32.78 5.19
N ILE A 580 -6.31 -32.40 4.65
CA ILE A 580 -5.72 -33.05 3.47
C ILE A 580 -5.54 -34.55 3.72
N SER A 581 -5.03 -34.91 4.90
CA SER A 581 -4.81 -36.31 5.29
C SER A 581 -6.13 -37.10 5.40
N LEU A 582 -7.17 -36.50 5.98
CA LEU A 582 -8.50 -37.10 6.10
C LEU A 582 -9.14 -37.35 4.72
N GLU A 583 -8.98 -36.42 3.78
CA GLU A 583 -9.52 -36.57 2.42
C GLU A 583 -8.76 -37.62 1.61
N LYS A 584 -7.42 -37.69 1.74
CA LYS A 584 -6.62 -38.79 1.16
C LYS A 584 -6.97 -40.15 1.75
N GLY A 585 -7.28 -40.22 3.05
CA GLY A 585 -7.72 -41.44 3.73
C GLY A 585 -9.12 -41.90 3.33
N ARG A 586 -9.97 -41.03 2.77
CA ARG A 586 -11.29 -41.38 2.21
C ARG A 586 -11.24 -41.80 0.73
N LYS A 587 -10.18 -41.40 0.00
CA LYS A 587 -9.95 -41.77 -1.41
C LYS A 587 -9.19 -43.10 -1.56
N LYS A 588 -8.57 -43.62 -0.49
CA LYS A 588 -8.02 -44.99 -0.39
C LYS A 588 -9.08 -45.92 0.17
#